data_AF-A0A9P7VC26-F1
#
_entry.id   AF-A0A9P7VC26-F1
#
_cell.length_a   1.000
_cell.length_b   1.000
_cell.length_c   1.000
_cell.angle_alpha   90.00
_cell.angle_beta   90.00
_cell.angle_gamma   90.00
#
_symmetry.space_group_name_H-M   'P 1'
#
loop_
_entity.id
_entity.type
_entity.pdbx_description
1 polymer ?
#
loop_
_entity_poly.entity_id
_entity_poly.type
_entity_poly.pdbx_seq_one_letter_code
_entity_poly.pdbx_strand_id
1 'polypeptide(L)'
;MWTKVRGLGLMLIGRRFSSHKTQSRKTLVDIHKLYGNKTPILMVTSYDYITGKYAASAGVDINLIGDSLAMTCLGYEDTNQLPFEEFLYHVKAVERGDKQSFIVADLPFGTYEASPEKALETSVQLIKEGRIQAVKLEGGHPSMISNISKIIDSGIPVMGHVGLTPQRHNVLGGFKLQGTDTNRALQIYEECVLLQKAGCFAIVLECIPNRLAEYITSKLSIPTIGIGAGPHCSGQVLVMADLLGMLDDESHPPAKFVKKYASFSSEAVKAIQQYRSDLKGVFPQEDIHGYKMKRDALLEFKRQVDDRS
;
A
#
# COMPACT_ATOMS: atom_id res chain seq x y z
N MET A 1 -2.86 -66.82 31.95
CA MET A 1 -3.94 -67.47 31.20
C MET A 1 -5.26 -66.78 31.61
N TRP A 2 -5.82 -65.93 30.73
CA TRP A 2 -7.19 -65.32 30.71
C TRP A 2 -7.61 -64.35 31.84
N THR A 3 -8.32 -63.22 31.66
CA THR A 3 -8.59 -62.24 30.57
C THR A 3 -9.38 -61.06 31.14
N LYS A 4 -9.04 -59.84 30.70
CA LYS A 4 -9.91 -58.65 30.38
C LYS A 4 -10.85 -58.02 31.42
N VAL A 5 -10.65 -56.71 31.64
CA VAL A 5 -11.68 -55.63 31.52
C VAL A 5 -10.97 -54.35 31.00
N ARG A 6 -11.03 -54.02 29.69
CA ARG A 6 -11.74 -52.87 29.07
C ARG A 6 -11.63 -51.57 29.91
N GLY A 7 -10.94 -50.49 29.52
CA GLY A 7 -10.82 -49.87 28.20
C GLY A 7 -11.86 -48.75 28.05
N LEU A 8 -11.72 -47.65 28.80
CA LEU A 8 -12.41 -46.39 28.53
C LEU A 8 -11.41 -45.41 27.91
N GLY A 9 -11.44 -45.31 26.59
CA GLY A 9 -10.73 -44.27 25.85
C GLY A 9 -11.42 -42.94 26.05
N LEU A 10 -10.73 -41.98 26.66
CA LEU A 10 -11.14 -40.58 26.61
C LEU A 10 -10.82 -40.05 25.21
N MET A 11 -11.87 -39.85 24.43
CA MET A 11 -11.84 -39.33 23.08
C MET A 11 -11.24 -37.91 23.09
N LEU A 12 -10.09 -37.74 22.45
CA LEU A 12 -9.53 -36.44 22.05
C LEU A 12 -10.51 -35.76 21.08
N ILE A 13 -11.43 -34.94 21.60
CA ILE A 13 -12.18 -33.99 20.78
C ILE A 13 -11.41 -32.67 20.79
N GLY A 14 -10.31 -32.66 20.05
CA GLY A 14 -9.69 -31.42 19.59
C GLY A 14 -10.50 -30.82 18.45
N ARG A 15 -11.65 -30.20 18.75
CA ARG A 15 -12.34 -29.32 17.79
C ARG A 15 -11.72 -27.91 17.89
N ARG A 16 -10.57 -27.73 17.24
CA ARG A 16 -10.10 -26.38 16.88
C ARG A 16 -10.90 -25.91 15.67
N PHE A 17 -11.97 -25.16 15.91
CA PHE A 17 -12.59 -24.33 14.89
C PHE A 17 -11.88 -22.96 14.85
N SER A 18 -10.75 -22.90 14.14
CA SER A 18 -10.28 -21.72 13.39
C SER A 18 -9.01 -22.11 12.62
N SER A 19 -9.11 -22.13 11.29
CA SER A 19 -8.01 -22.40 10.36
C SER A 19 -7.13 -21.17 10.10
N HIS A 20 -7.39 -20.04 10.74
CA HIS A 20 -6.55 -18.86 10.59
C HIS A 20 -5.29 -19.05 11.43
N LYS A 21 -4.24 -19.63 10.83
CA LYS A 21 -2.88 -19.29 11.24
C LYS A 21 -2.77 -17.78 11.08
N THR A 22 -2.82 -17.03 12.17
CA THR A 22 -2.51 -15.60 12.16
C THR A 22 -1.05 -15.50 11.75
N GLN A 23 -0.79 -15.27 10.47
CA GLN A 23 0.55 -15.04 9.99
C GLN A 23 1.06 -13.77 10.66
N SER A 24 2.19 -13.88 11.35
CA SER A 24 2.81 -12.73 12.02
C SER A 24 3.21 -11.69 11.00
N ARG A 25 3.15 -10.41 11.39
CA ARG A 25 3.61 -9.29 10.57
C ARG A 25 5.05 -9.52 10.12
N LYS A 26 5.33 -9.33 8.82
CA LYS A 26 6.68 -9.36 8.24
C LYS A 26 7.53 -8.28 8.89
N THR A 27 8.80 -8.59 9.07
CA THR A 27 9.80 -7.75 9.72
C THR A 27 10.86 -7.31 8.73
N LEU A 28 11.71 -6.37 9.14
CA LEU A 28 12.87 -5.96 8.36
C LEU A 28 13.80 -7.14 8.03
N VAL A 29 13.92 -8.10 8.95
CA VAL A 29 14.72 -9.32 8.77
C VAL A 29 14.15 -10.18 7.64
N ASP A 30 12.83 -10.28 7.53
CA ASP A 30 12.17 -11.03 6.46
C ASP A 30 12.46 -10.40 5.09
N ILE A 31 12.43 -9.06 4.99
CA ILE A 31 12.78 -8.34 3.76
C ILE A 31 14.24 -8.60 3.35
N HIS A 32 15.18 -8.53 4.29
CA HIS A 32 16.58 -8.83 4.00
C HIS A 32 16.80 -10.30 3.63
N LYS A 33 16.01 -11.22 4.20
CA LYS A 33 16.05 -12.63 3.85
C LYS A 33 15.58 -12.87 2.41
N LEU A 34 14.53 -12.18 1.95
CA LEU A 34 14.10 -12.23 0.55
C LEU A 34 15.23 -11.76 -0.38
N TYR A 35 15.84 -10.61 -0.05
CA TYR A 35 16.97 -10.06 -0.80
C TYR A 35 18.16 -11.03 -0.85
N GLY A 36 18.60 -11.56 0.29
CA GLY A 36 19.73 -12.51 0.35
C GLY A 36 19.46 -13.81 -0.41
N ASN A 37 18.20 -14.25 -0.47
CA ASN A 37 17.78 -15.40 -1.25
C ASN A 37 17.50 -15.09 -2.72
N LYS A 38 17.70 -13.84 -3.17
CA LYS A 38 17.35 -13.37 -4.52
C LYS A 38 15.89 -13.63 -4.89
N THR A 39 15.00 -13.64 -3.90
CA THR A 39 13.55 -13.72 -4.11
C THR A 39 13.04 -12.30 -4.36
N PRO A 40 12.34 -12.04 -5.48
CA PRO A 40 11.82 -10.70 -5.76
C PRO A 40 10.92 -10.19 -4.64
N ILE A 41 11.18 -8.98 -4.15
CA ILE A 41 10.36 -8.34 -3.12
C ILE A 41 9.11 -7.76 -3.78
N LEU A 42 7.94 -8.21 -3.35
CA LEU A 42 6.64 -7.71 -3.80
C LEU A 42 6.21 -6.51 -2.94
N MET A 43 6.15 -5.34 -3.56
CA MET A 43 5.65 -4.13 -2.95
C MET A 43 4.46 -3.59 -3.74
N VAL A 44 3.42 -3.14 -3.04
CA VAL A 44 2.27 -2.46 -3.64
C VAL A 44 1.79 -1.38 -2.69
N THR A 45 1.14 -0.34 -3.22
CA THR A 45 0.56 0.68 -2.36
C THR A 45 -0.77 0.24 -1.72
N SER A 46 -1.20 0.92 -0.67
CA SER A 46 -2.57 0.83 -0.13
C SER A 46 -2.96 2.16 0.50
N TYR A 47 -4.27 2.41 0.55
CA TYR A 47 -4.79 3.73 0.90
C TYR A 47 -5.90 3.68 1.95
N ASP A 48 -6.56 2.54 2.12
CA ASP A 48 -7.65 2.39 3.07
C ASP A 48 -7.68 0.97 3.67
N TYR A 49 -8.71 0.72 4.48
CA TYR A 49 -8.91 -0.59 5.10
C TYR A 49 -9.06 -1.73 4.07
N ILE A 50 -9.74 -1.48 2.95
CA ILE A 50 -10.09 -2.50 1.96
C ILE A 50 -8.85 -2.86 1.11
N THR A 51 -8.14 -1.86 0.61
CA THR A 51 -6.89 -2.03 -0.13
C THR A 51 -5.80 -2.66 0.75
N GLY A 52 -5.71 -2.27 2.03
CA GLY A 52 -4.85 -2.95 3.00
C GLY A 52 -5.22 -4.43 3.20
N LYS A 53 -6.52 -4.77 3.22
CA LYS A 53 -6.99 -6.16 3.26
C LYS A 53 -6.60 -6.95 2.01
N TYR A 54 -6.66 -6.32 0.83
CA TYR A 54 -6.23 -6.95 -0.42
C TYR A 54 -4.74 -7.25 -0.39
N ALA A 55 -3.91 -6.28 -0.01
CA ALA A 55 -2.46 -6.46 0.10
C ALA A 55 -2.09 -7.59 1.07
N ALA A 56 -2.69 -7.60 2.27
CA ALA A 56 -2.48 -8.65 3.25
C ALA A 56 -2.87 -10.04 2.72
N SER A 57 -4.04 -10.15 2.07
CA SER A 57 -4.56 -11.42 1.55
C SER A 57 -3.75 -11.94 0.35
N ALA A 58 -3.15 -11.04 -0.42
CA ALA A 58 -2.26 -11.38 -1.53
C ALA A 58 -0.84 -11.77 -1.07
N GLY A 59 -0.52 -11.64 0.22
CA GLY A 59 0.79 -12.00 0.76
C GLY A 59 1.91 -11.02 0.40
N VAL A 60 1.58 -9.74 0.17
CA VAL A 60 2.52 -8.65 -0.12
C VAL A 60 3.66 -8.61 0.91
N ASP A 61 4.89 -8.34 0.46
CA ASP A 61 6.05 -8.22 1.36
C ASP A 61 6.08 -6.86 2.05
N ILE A 62 5.99 -5.80 1.25
CA ILE A 62 5.97 -4.42 1.71
C ILE A 62 4.69 -3.74 1.24
N ASN A 63 3.89 -3.24 2.18
CA ASN A 63 2.72 -2.44 1.86
C ASN A 63 3.07 -0.96 2.06
N LEU A 64 3.02 -0.18 0.98
CA LEU A 64 3.34 1.24 0.98
C LEU A 64 2.08 2.10 1.12
N ILE A 65 1.95 2.87 2.19
CA ILE A 65 1.06 4.02 2.18
C ILE A 65 1.81 5.18 1.55
N GLY A 66 1.63 5.33 0.24
CA GLY A 66 2.33 6.34 -0.55
C GLY A 66 1.51 7.62 -0.69
N ASP A 67 2.19 8.76 -0.79
CA ASP A 67 1.57 10.07 -1.05
C ASP A 67 0.86 10.16 -2.41
N SER A 68 1.12 9.19 -3.32
CA SER A 68 0.31 8.91 -4.52
C SER A 68 -1.20 8.89 -4.25
N LEU A 69 -1.63 8.60 -3.02
CA LEU A 69 -3.03 8.66 -2.58
C LEU A 69 -3.67 10.03 -2.80
N ALA A 70 -2.87 11.10 -2.79
CA ALA A 70 -3.31 12.46 -3.09
C ALA A 70 -4.06 12.49 -4.43
N MET A 71 -3.46 11.88 -5.45
CA MET A 71 -4.00 11.86 -6.80
C MET A 71 -5.00 10.71 -6.97
N THR A 72 -4.65 9.50 -6.51
CA THR A 72 -5.44 8.29 -6.83
C THR A 72 -6.66 8.09 -5.95
N CYS A 73 -6.73 8.73 -4.79
CA CYS A 73 -7.82 8.56 -3.83
C CYS A 73 -8.53 9.86 -3.48
N LEU A 74 -7.79 10.96 -3.37
CA LEU A 74 -8.34 12.26 -2.97
C LEU A 74 -8.61 13.20 -4.15
N GLY A 75 -8.06 12.89 -5.33
CA GLY A 75 -8.27 13.69 -6.54
C GLY A 75 -7.54 15.04 -6.54
N TYR A 76 -6.50 15.20 -5.71
CA TYR A 76 -5.59 16.33 -5.84
C TYR A 76 -4.81 16.26 -7.16
N GLU A 77 -4.41 17.41 -7.67
CA GLU A 77 -3.69 17.50 -8.96
C GLU A 77 -2.28 16.92 -8.86
N ASP A 78 -1.66 16.99 -7.69
CA ASP A 78 -0.31 16.51 -7.40
C ASP A 78 -0.15 16.09 -5.93
N THR A 79 0.97 15.44 -5.60
CA THR A 79 1.23 14.90 -4.25
C THR A 79 1.59 15.96 -3.21
N ASN A 80 1.97 17.19 -3.61
CA ASN A 80 2.36 18.25 -2.69
C ASN A 80 1.18 18.92 -1.99
N GLN A 81 -0.04 18.74 -2.51
CA GLN A 81 -1.25 19.27 -1.89
C GLN A 81 -1.68 18.48 -0.64
N LEU A 82 -1.15 17.27 -0.45
CA LEU A 82 -1.60 16.34 0.58
C LEU A 82 -1.24 16.82 2.01
N PRO A 83 -2.22 17.18 2.85
CA PRO A 83 -1.94 17.53 4.23
C PRO A 83 -1.53 16.29 5.05
N PHE A 84 -0.63 16.48 6.01
CA PHE A 84 -0.15 15.38 6.86
C PHE A 84 -1.29 14.68 7.63
N GLU A 85 -2.27 15.43 8.14
CA GLU A 85 -3.37 14.84 8.92
C GLU A 85 -4.26 13.92 8.08
N GLU A 86 -4.51 14.29 6.83
CA GLU A 86 -5.24 13.44 5.87
C GLU A 86 -4.42 12.19 5.56
N PHE A 87 -3.12 12.35 5.30
CA PHE A 87 -2.23 11.22 5.08
C PHE A 87 -2.21 10.25 6.27
N LEU A 88 -2.05 10.77 7.50
CA LEU A 88 -2.04 9.97 8.73
C LEU A 88 -3.36 9.23 8.94
N TYR A 89 -4.49 9.81 8.55
CA TYR A 89 -5.79 9.12 8.58
C TYR A 89 -5.79 7.87 7.68
N HIS A 90 -5.26 7.99 6.46
CA HIS A 90 -5.12 6.86 5.53
C HIS A 90 -4.13 5.81 6.05
N VAL A 91 -2.99 6.23 6.62
CA VAL A 91 -2.03 5.32 7.28
C VAL A 91 -2.72 4.49 8.37
N LYS A 92 -3.49 5.14 9.25
CA LYS A 92 -4.28 4.47 10.31
C LYS A 92 -5.31 3.50 9.73
N ALA A 93 -5.94 3.83 8.60
CA ALA A 93 -6.90 2.96 7.93
C ALA A 93 -6.27 1.69 7.33
N VAL A 94 -5.15 1.84 6.63
CA VAL A 94 -4.39 0.72 6.05
C VAL A 94 -3.86 -0.18 7.15
N GLU A 95 -3.30 0.36 8.23
CA GLU A 95 -2.78 -0.45 9.34
C GLU A 95 -3.87 -1.34 9.95
N ARG A 96 -5.13 -0.89 10.01
CA ARG A 96 -6.26 -1.73 10.44
C ARG A 96 -6.56 -2.87 9.45
N GLY A 97 -6.40 -2.63 8.15
CA GLY A 97 -6.62 -3.61 7.09
C GLY A 97 -5.51 -4.65 6.98
N ASP A 98 -4.25 -4.22 7.14
CA ASP A 98 -3.06 -5.04 6.94
C ASP A 98 -2.27 -5.28 8.24
N LYS A 99 -2.39 -6.52 8.75
CA LYS A 99 -1.64 -6.99 9.91
C LYS A 99 -0.49 -7.93 9.56
N GLN A 100 -0.22 -8.14 8.27
CA GLN A 100 0.71 -9.17 7.79
C GLN A 100 1.92 -8.60 7.06
N SER A 101 1.75 -7.57 6.21
CA SER A 101 2.86 -6.99 5.45
C SER A 101 3.75 -6.11 6.34
N PHE A 102 4.98 -5.87 5.90
CA PHE A 102 5.84 -4.83 6.46
C PHE A 102 5.35 -3.47 5.94
N ILE A 103 4.82 -2.62 6.82
CA ILE A 103 4.20 -1.35 6.39
C ILE A 103 5.24 -0.23 6.39
N VAL A 104 5.37 0.41 5.23
CA VAL A 104 6.14 1.63 4.99
C VAL A 104 5.15 2.75 4.68
N ALA A 105 5.34 3.95 5.23
CA ALA A 105 4.59 5.12 4.82
C ALA A 105 5.52 6.22 4.33
N ASP A 106 5.10 6.97 3.32
CA ASP A 106 5.81 8.18 2.92
C ASP A 106 5.84 9.25 4.01
N LEU A 107 6.86 10.10 3.98
CA LEU A 107 6.77 11.44 4.52
C LEU A 107 6.24 12.36 3.41
N PRO A 108 5.04 12.94 3.55
CA PRO A 108 4.51 13.89 2.57
C PRO A 108 5.40 15.13 2.44
N PHE A 109 5.34 15.79 1.29
CA PHE A 109 6.05 17.05 1.05
C PHE A 109 5.79 18.08 2.16
N GLY A 110 6.84 18.80 2.55
CA GLY A 110 6.80 19.84 3.60
C GLY A 110 6.88 19.30 5.03
N THR A 111 6.93 17.98 5.22
CA THR A 111 6.96 17.36 6.55
C THR A 111 8.36 16.95 7.02
N TYR A 112 9.38 17.06 6.17
CA TYR A 112 10.71 16.52 6.49
C TYR A 112 11.89 17.30 5.94
N GLU A 113 11.68 18.27 5.07
CA GLU A 113 12.72 18.97 4.33
C GLU A 113 13.38 20.07 5.17
N ALA A 114 12.61 20.68 6.07
CA ALA A 114 13.03 21.87 6.82
C ALA A 114 14.20 21.61 7.78
N SER A 115 14.22 20.48 8.49
CA SER A 115 15.31 20.09 9.38
C SER A 115 15.27 18.61 9.76
N PRO A 116 16.38 18.05 10.28
CA PRO A 116 16.39 16.69 10.84
C PRO A 116 15.39 16.48 11.98
N GLU A 117 15.18 17.49 12.83
CA GLU A 117 14.22 17.43 13.94
C GLU A 117 12.78 17.32 13.41
N LYS A 118 12.45 18.08 12.36
CA LYS A 118 11.13 18.03 11.76
C LYS A 118 10.86 16.66 11.13
N ALA A 119 11.82 16.15 10.36
CA ALA A 119 11.74 14.83 9.76
C ALA A 119 11.56 13.72 10.82
N LEU A 120 12.29 13.81 11.94
CA LEU A 120 12.16 12.88 13.06
C LEU A 120 10.79 13.01 13.75
N GLU A 121 10.30 14.22 14.02
CA GLU A 121 9.00 14.46 14.65
C GLU A 121 7.87 13.78 13.86
N THR A 122 7.79 14.04 12.55
CA THR A 122 6.78 13.45 11.68
C THR A 122 6.93 11.93 11.59
N SER A 123 8.17 11.42 11.49
CA SER A 123 8.43 9.98 11.49
C SER A 123 7.94 9.31 12.78
N VAL A 124 8.20 9.92 13.94
CA VAL A 124 7.74 9.43 15.24
C VAL A 124 6.20 9.42 15.32
N GLN A 125 5.52 10.43 14.78
CA GLN A 125 4.06 10.46 14.73
C GLN A 125 3.51 9.30 13.89
N LEU A 126 4.06 9.05 12.69
CA LEU A 126 3.66 7.91 11.85
C LEU A 126 3.89 6.56 12.55
N ILE A 127 5.01 6.37 13.24
CA ILE A 127 5.28 5.14 13.98
C ILE A 127 4.33 4.97 15.16
N LYS A 128 4.15 6.01 15.99
CA LYS A 128 3.35 5.91 17.22
C LYS A 128 1.86 5.85 16.94
N GLU A 129 1.37 6.73 16.08
CA GLU A 129 -0.06 6.88 15.82
C GLU A 129 -0.52 6.07 14.61
N GLY A 130 0.29 6.01 13.57
CA GLY A 130 0.03 5.18 12.39
C GLY A 130 0.32 3.71 12.61
N ARG A 131 1.11 3.35 13.63
CA ARG A 131 1.49 1.98 14.03
C ARG A 131 2.16 1.17 12.90
N ILE A 132 2.91 1.88 12.05
CA ILE A 132 3.68 1.31 10.94
C ILE A 132 5.11 0.95 11.36
N GLN A 133 5.89 0.35 10.46
CA GLN A 133 7.22 -0.18 10.78
C GLN A 133 8.36 0.68 10.24
N ALA A 134 8.12 1.49 9.20
CA ALA A 134 9.15 2.24 8.51
C ALA A 134 8.59 3.46 7.78
N VAL A 135 9.47 4.38 7.42
CA VAL A 135 9.14 5.56 6.60
C VAL A 135 9.89 5.56 5.28
N LYS A 136 9.35 6.22 4.25
CA LYS A 136 10.00 6.48 2.95
C LYS A 136 10.19 7.99 2.74
N LEU A 137 11.35 8.38 2.22
CA LEU A 137 11.72 9.78 1.96
C LEU A 137 12.32 9.95 0.56
N GLU A 138 12.02 11.08 -0.08
CA GLU A 138 12.54 11.42 -1.41
C GLU A 138 13.85 12.22 -1.38
N GLY A 139 14.81 11.73 -2.17
CA GLY A 139 16.10 12.36 -2.44
C GLY A 139 17.26 11.79 -1.63
N GLY A 140 18.43 11.69 -2.26
CA GLY A 140 19.68 11.26 -1.60
C GLY A 140 20.79 12.31 -1.59
N HIS A 141 20.45 13.56 -1.88
CA HIS A 141 21.41 14.68 -1.88
C HIS A 141 21.90 15.03 -0.46
N PRO A 142 23.11 15.62 -0.30
CA PRO A 142 23.77 15.74 1.00
C PRO A 142 22.93 16.38 2.13
N SER A 143 22.14 17.42 1.83
CA SER A 143 21.28 18.07 2.83
C SER A 143 20.10 17.20 3.29
N MET A 144 19.67 16.21 2.51
CA MET A 144 18.65 15.25 2.95
C MET A 144 19.22 14.14 3.82
N ILE A 145 20.50 13.81 3.62
CA ILE A 145 21.17 12.73 4.36
C ILE A 145 21.18 13.03 5.87
N SER A 146 21.34 14.29 6.29
CA SER A 146 21.24 14.65 7.72
C SER A 146 19.86 14.32 8.31
N ASN A 147 18.80 14.50 7.53
CA ASN A 147 17.43 14.26 7.99
C ASN A 147 17.19 12.74 8.10
N ILE A 148 17.65 11.99 7.11
CA ILE A 148 17.57 10.52 7.08
C ILE A 148 18.38 9.89 8.21
N SER A 149 19.64 10.29 8.41
CA SER A 149 20.48 9.78 9.50
C SER A 149 19.84 9.99 10.86
N LYS A 150 19.24 11.16 11.11
CA LYS A 150 18.58 11.46 12.39
C LYS A 150 17.40 10.52 12.69
N ILE A 151 16.63 10.15 11.67
CA ILE A 151 15.52 9.19 11.78
C ILE A 151 16.07 7.80 12.09
N ILE A 152 17.09 7.37 11.35
CA ILE A 152 17.72 6.05 11.51
C ILE A 152 18.36 5.90 12.89
N ASP A 153 19.09 6.92 13.36
CA ASP A 153 19.73 6.96 14.69
C ASP A 153 18.70 6.84 15.83
N SER A 154 17.45 7.21 15.57
CA SER A 154 16.33 7.06 16.51
C SER A 154 15.67 5.68 16.47
N GLY A 155 16.21 4.75 15.67
CA GLY A 155 15.74 3.37 15.55
C GLY A 155 14.57 3.17 14.57
N ILE A 156 14.27 4.16 13.72
CA ILE A 156 13.20 4.07 12.72
C ILE A 156 13.82 3.63 11.37
N PRO A 157 13.41 2.49 10.79
CA PRO A 157 13.87 2.08 9.47
C PRO A 157 13.43 3.06 8.38
N VAL A 158 14.36 3.42 7.49
CA VAL A 158 14.11 4.34 6.38
C VAL A 158 14.34 3.66 5.04
N MET A 159 13.37 3.81 4.14
CA MET A 159 13.51 3.52 2.72
C MET A 159 13.83 4.83 1.98
N GLY A 160 14.93 4.85 1.22
CA GLY A 160 15.24 6.00 0.36
C GLY A 160 14.47 5.93 -0.96
N HIS A 161 14.38 7.04 -1.68
CA HIS A 161 13.78 7.13 -3.00
C HIS A 161 14.57 8.09 -3.88
N VAL A 162 15.05 7.62 -5.03
CA VAL A 162 15.78 8.44 -6.02
C VAL A 162 15.28 8.19 -7.44
N GLY A 163 15.81 8.97 -8.38
CA GLY A 163 15.34 8.99 -9.77
C GLY A 163 14.33 10.12 -9.93
N LEU A 164 13.14 9.80 -10.44
CA LEU A 164 12.00 10.71 -10.38
C LEU A 164 11.46 10.74 -8.95
N THR A 165 11.44 11.92 -8.35
CA THR A 165 10.89 12.19 -7.02
C THR A 165 9.67 13.09 -7.19
N PRO A 166 8.45 12.54 -7.24
CA PRO A 166 7.20 13.26 -7.47
C PRO A 166 7.03 14.56 -6.70
N GLN A 167 7.49 14.62 -5.45
CA GLN A 167 7.37 15.83 -4.62
C GLN A 167 8.18 17.01 -5.19
N ARG A 168 9.17 16.72 -6.04
CA ARG A 168 10.02 17.70 -6.74
C ARG A 168 9.69 17.83 -8.22
N HIS A 169 8.52 17.37 -8.67
CA HIS A 169 8.13 17.42 -10.08
C HIS A 169 8.28 18.83 -10.68
N ASN A 170 8.00 19.90 -9.93
CA ASN A 170 8.18 21.28 -10.40
C ASN A 170 9.63 21.61 -10.77
N VAL A 171 10.60 21.14 -9.98
CA VAL A 171 12.05 21.33 -10.27
C VAL A 171 12.48 20.42 -11.42
N LEU A 172 11.88 19.23 -11.53
CA LEU A 172 12.17 18.25 -12.58
C LEU A 172 11.45 18.53 -13.91
N GLY A 173 10.56 19.54 -13.94
CA GLY A 173 9.74 19.89 -15.10
C GLY A 173 8.70 18.82 -15.47
N GLY A 174 8.11 18.18 -14.46
CA GLY A 174 7.06 17.15 -14.57
C GLY A 174 7.56 15.72 -14.33
N PHE A 175 6.68 14.75 -14.57
CA PHE A 175 6.95 13.31 -14.43
C PHE A 175 7.76 12.77 -15.62
N LYS A 176 9.07 13.02 -15.62
CA LYS A 176 9.98 12.69 -16.72
C LYS A 176 11.01 11.64 -16.34
N LEU A 177 11.42 10.82 -17.32
CA LEU A 177 12.53 9.88 -17.22
C LEU A 177 13.81 10.60 -16.74
N GLN A 178 14.48 10.03 -15.75
CA GLN A 178 15.69 10.59 -15.14
C GLN A 178 16.93 9.76 -15.48
N GLY A 179 18.12 10.39 -15.47
CA GLY A 179 19.39 9.66 -15.66
C GLY A 179 19.66 9.22 -17.10
N THR A 180 19.14 9.97 -18.09
CA THR A 180 19.41 9.72 -19.51
C THR A 180 20.78 10.24 -19.97
N ASP A 181 21.33 11.22 -19.26
CA ASP A 181 22.68 11.73 -19.46
C ASP A 181 23.63 11.29 -18.33
N THR A 182 24.93 11.30 -18.63
CA THR A 182 25.98 10.83 -17.72
C THR A 182 26.00 11.58 -16.39
N ASN A 183 25.77 12.89 -16.39
CA ASN A 183 25.85 13.69 -15.16
C ASN A 183 24.70 13.35 -14.23
N ARG A 184 23.46 13.30 -14.74
CA ARG A 184 22.30 12.92 -13.92
C ARG A 184 22.39 11.45 -13.49
N ALA A 185 22.85 10.55 -14.34
CA ALA A 185 23.05 9.15 -13.98
C ALA A 185 24.08 8.98 -12.84
N LEU A 186 25.19 9.72 -12.89
CA LEU A 186 26.20 9.74 -11.83
C LEU A 186 25.63 10.28 -10.52
N GLN A 187 24.89 11.39 -10.56
CA GLN A 187 24.23 11.95 -9.38
C GLN A 187 23.28 10.93 -8.73
N ILE A 188 22.43 10.26 -9.50
CA ILE A 188 21.51 9.24 -8.96
C ILE A 188 22.29 8.10 -8.29
N TYR A 189 23.39 7.65 -8.89
CA TYR A 189 24.26 6.63 -8.29
C TYR A 189 24.89 7.12 -6.98
N GLU A 190 25.42 8.34 -6.95
CA GLU A 190 25.99 8.95 -5.73
C GLU A 190 24.96 9.10 -4.62
N GLU A 191 23.75 9.57 -4.95
CA GLU A 191 22.61 9.65 -4.04
C GLU A 191 22.28 8.27 -3.46
N CYS A 192 22.27 7.20 -4.28
CA CYS A 192 22.06 5.84 -3.79
C CYS A 192 23.14 5.40 -2.79
N VAL A 193 24.41 5.69 -3.11
CA VAL A 193 25.55 5.36 -2.24
C VAL A 193 25.45 6.11 -0.91
N LEU A 194 25.05 7.38 -0.94
CA LEU A 194 24.86 8.19 0.27
C LEU A 194 23.72 7.63 1.13
N LEU A 195 22.58 7.28 0.53
CA LEU A 195 21.45 6.68 1.24
C LEU A 195 21.83 5.35 1.89
N GLN A 196 22.56 4.49 1.18
CA GLN A 196 23.07 3.24 1.76
C GLN A 196 24.01 3.52 2.94
N LYS A 197 24.94 4.46 2.80
CA LYS A 197 25.87 4.84 3.88
C LYS A 197 25.16 5.42 5.09
N ALA A 198 24.05 6.14 4.89
CA ALA A 198 23.22 6.68 5.96
C ALA A 198 22.48 5.60 6.75
N GLY A 199 22.33 4.40 6.17
CA GLY A 199 21.69 3.25 6.80
C GLY A 199 20.28 2.95 6.29
N CYS A 200 19.86 3.51 5.15
CA CYS A 200 18.60 3.12 4.52
C CYS A 200 18.58 1.62 4.27
N PHE A 201 17.46 0.96 4.56
CA PHE A 201 17.36 -0.50 4.43
C PHE A 201 17.02 -0.95 3.01
N ALA A 202 16.48 -0.05 2.19
CA ALA A 202 16.11 -0.25 0.80
C ALA A 202 16.06 1.09 0.08
N ILE A 203 16.11 1.08 -1.25
CA ILE A 203 15.99 2.28 -2.08
C ILE A 203 15.01 2.04 -3.22
N VAL A 204 14.00 2.91 -3.35
CA VAL A 204 13.15 2.99 -4.55
C VAL A 204 13.92 3.68 -5.66
N LEU A 205 13.94 3.04 -6.83
CA LEU A 205 14.45 3.61 -8.08
C LEU A 205 13.25 3.85 -9.00
N GLU A 206 12.91 5.11 -9.22
CA GLU A 206 11.74 5.49 -10.01
C GLU A 206 12.11 6.13 -11.34
N CYS A 207 11.53 5.62 -12.43
CA CYS A 207 11.59 6.19 -13.77
C CYS A 207 13.04 6.52 -14.20
N ILE A 208 13.90 5.49 -14.22
CA ILE A 208 15.30 5.57 -14.69
C ILE A 208 15.59 4.48 -15.74
N PRO A 209 16.58 4.64 -16.63
CA PRO A 209 16.95 3.62 -17.60
C PRO A 209 17.28 2.26 -16.97
N ASN A 210 16.78 1.18 -17.58
CA ASN A 210 16.95 -0.19 -17.10
C ASN A 210 18.42 -0.55 -16.83
N ARG A 211 19.34 -0.13 -17.71
CA ARG A 211 20.78 -0.41 -17.56
C ARG A 211 21.42 0.35 -16.41
N LEU A 212 20.93 1.56 -16.12
CA LEU A 212 21.37 2.33 -14.96
C LEU A 212 20.88 1.65 -13.67
N ALA A 213 19.60 1.25 -13.62
CA ALA A 213 19.03 0.54 -12.48
C ALA A 213 19.72 -0.81 -12.21
N GLU A 214 20.01 -1.58 -13.27
CA GLU A 214 20.78 -2.83 -13.20
C GLU A 214 22.17 -2.57 -12.61
N TYR A 215 22.87 -1.56 -13.11
CA TYR A 215 24.19 -1.19 -12.61
C TYR A 215 24.15 -0.77 -11.14
N ILE A 216 23.25 0.14 -10.75
CA ILE A 216 23.06 0.58 -9.35
C ILE A 216 22.78 -0.63 -8.46
N THR A 217 21.83 -1.48 -8.84
CA THR A 217 21.44 -2.68 -8.06
C THR A 217 22.62 -3.63 -7.86
N SER A 218 23.50 -3.78 -8.86
CA SER A 218 24.71 -4.61 -8.75
C SER A 218 25.79 -4.06 -7.82
N LYS A 219 25.74 -2.77 -7.49
CA LYS A 219 26.75 -2.07 -6.67
C LYS A 219 26.32 -1.88 -5.22
N LEU A 220 25.03 -1.83 -4.96
CA LEU A 220 24.50 -1.69 -3.61
C LEU A 220 24.45 -3.04 -2.89
N SER A 221 24.55 -2.99 -1.56
CA SER A 221 24.41 -4.13 -0.65
C SER A 221 23.02 -4.21 0.01
N ILE A 222 22.14 -3.27 -0.31
CA ILE A 222 20.75 -3.21 0.14
C ILE A 222 19.81 -3.39 -1.05
N PRO A 223 18.58 -3.90 -0.85
CA PRO A 223 17.62 -4.09 -1.91
C PRO A 223 17.23 -2.77 -2.60
N THR A 224 17.13 -2.84 -3.93
CA THR A 224 16.51 -1.81 -4.77
C THR A 224 15.08 -2.22 -5.13
N ILE A 225 14.14 -1.29 -5.07
CA ILE A 225 12.75 -1.51 -5.49
C ILE A 225 12.47 -0.67 -6.72
N GLY A 226 12.17 -1.31 -7.84
CA GLY A 226 11.93 -0.62 -9.10
C GLY A 226 10.48 -0.18 -9.26
N ILE A 227 10.28 1.00 -9.86
CA ILE A 227 9.02 1.40 -10.49
C ILE A 227 9.36 2.19 -11.76
N GLY A 228 9.16 1.57 -12.92
CA GLY A 228 9.70 2.10 -14.18
C GLY A 228 11.23 2.12 -14.24
N ALA A 229 11.91 1.21 -13.53
CA ALA A 229 13.36 1.04 -13.52
C ALA A 229 13.82 -0.31 -14.15
N GLY A 230 12.91 -1.01 -14.83
CA GLY A 230 13.19 -2.29 -15.47
C GLY A 230 13.24 -3.48 -14.48
N PRO A 231 13.54 -4.69 -14.98
CA PRO A 231 13.35 -5.93 -14.23
C PRO A 231 14.52 -6.29 -13.29
N HIS A 232 15.61 -5.52 -13.30
CA HIS A 232 16.86 -5.88 -12.62
C HIS A 232 16.98 -5.35 -11.19
N CYS A 233 15.96 -4.67 -10.68
CA CYS A 233 15.86 -4.32 -9.25
C CYS A 233 15.60 -5.57 -8.40
N SER A 234 15.85 -5.47 -7.09
CA SER A 234 15.64 -6.56 -6.12
C SER A 234 14.16 -6.87 -5.87
N GLY A 235 13.29 -5.91 -6.16
CA GLY A 235 11.85 -6.02 -6.10
C GLY A 235 11.19 -4.97 -6.97
N GLN A 236 9.85 -4.93 -6.95
CA GLN A 236 9.07 -3.97 -7.74
C GLN A 236 7.95 -3.40 -6.88
N VAL A 237 7.62 -2.13 -7.12
CA VAL A 237 6.44 -1.45 -6.58
C VAL A 237 5.54 -0.96 -7.70
N LEU A 238 4.22 -1.08 -7.50
CA LEU A 238 3.21 -0.40 -8.31
C LEU A 238 2.17 0.23 -7.41
N VAL A 239 1.61 1.34 -7.89
CA VAL A 239 0.40 1.97 -7.37
C VAL A 239 -0.76 0.98 -7.54
N MET A 240 -1.45 0.63 -6.46
CA MET A 240 -2.54 -0.36 -6.44
C MET A 240 -3.68 0.03 -7.41
N ALA A 241 -4.00 1.32 -7.47
CA ALA A 241 -5.02 1.83 -8.38
C ALA A 241 -4.66 1.55 -9.85
N ASP A 242 -3.40 1.74 -10.23
CA ASP A 242 -2.89 1.43 -11.56
C ASP A 242 -2.85 -0.08 -11.82
N LEU A 243 -2.34 -0.85 -10.85
CA LEU A 243 -2.22 -2.30 -10.93
C LEU A 243 -3.57 -2.97 -11.15
N LEU A 244 -4.62 -2.52 -10.45
CA LEU A 244 -5.97 -3.09 -10.52
C LEU A 244 -6.89 -2.39 -11.54
N GLY A 245 -6.42 -1.32 -12.20
CA GLY A 245 -7.24 -0.54 -13.13
C GLY A 245 -8.46 0.08 -12.44
N MET A 246 -8.26 0.69 -11.26
CA MET A 246 -9.32 1.32 -10.45
C MET A 246 -9.72 2.70 -10.96
N LEU A 247 -8.83 3.36 -11.71
CA LEU A 247 -9.11 4.62 -12.39
C LEU A 247 -9.41 4.37 -13.86
N ASP A 248 -10.21 5.25 -14.44
CA ASP A 248 -10.53 5.23 -15.86
C ASP A 248 -9.37 5.78 -16.70
N ASP A 249 -9.04 5.08 -17.79
CA ASP A 249 -7.89 5.35 -18.66
C ASP A 249 -7.98 6.70 -19.38
N GLU A 250 -9.18 7.22 -19.65
CA GLU A 250 -9.33 8.51 -20.31
C GLU A 250 -8.97 9.66 -19.36
N SER A 251 -9.38 9.53 -18.10
CA SER A 251 -9.08 10.53 -17.05
C SER A 251 -7.69 10.37 -16.45
N HIS A 252 -7.18 9.14 -16.36
CA HIS A 252 -5.91 8.80 -15.74
C HIS A 252 -5.16 7.77 -16.60
N PRO A 253 -4.51 8.20 -17.69
CA PRO A 253 -3.79 7.29 -18.56
C PRO A 253 -2.62 6.64 -17.79
N PRO A 254 -2.52 5.30 -17.80
CA PRO A 254 -1.47 4.62 -17.05
C PRO A 254 -0.09 4.99 -17.59
N ALA A 255 0.87 5.20 -16.70
CA ALA A 255 2.26 5.41 -17.10
C ALA A 255 2.80 4.21 -17.89
N LYS A 256 3.76 4.44 -18.80
CA LYS A 256 4.33 3.40 -19.69
C LYS A 256 4.80 2.13 -18.97
N PHE A 257 5.29 2.26 -17.73
CA PHE A 257 5.82 1.14 -16.95
C PHE A 257 4.74 0.32 -16.24
N VAL A 258 3.49 0.77 -16.24
CA VAL A 258 2.38 0.08 -15.58
C VAL A 258 1.93 -1.09 -16.43
N LYS A 259 1.74 -2.24 -15.79
CA LYS A 259 0.95 -3.35 -16.31
C LYS A 259 -0.32 -3.49 -15.47
N LYS A 260 -1.48 -3.38 -16.12
CA LYS A 260 -2.78 -3.67 -15.49
C LYS A 260 -2.97 -5.17 -15.35
N TYR A 261 -3.38 -5.60 -14.18
CA TYR A 261 -3.74 -6.99 -13.86
C TYR A 261 -5.26 -7.18 -13.73
N ALA A 262 -6.03 -6.08 -13.68
CA ALA A 262 -7.49 -6.09 -13.70
C ALA A 262 -8.05 -4.78 -14.30
N SER A 263 -9.37 -4.66 -14.39
CA SER A 263 -10.07 -3.48 -14.93
C SER A 263 -11.24 -3.07 -14.03
N PHE A 264 -10.94 -2.81 -12.76
CA PHE A 264 -11.91 -2.57 -11.68
C PHE A 264 -12.88 -1.41 -11.98
N SER A 265 -12.40 -0.31 -12.54
CA SER A 265 -13.26 0.84 -12.90
C SER A 265 -14.40 0.40 -13.82
N SER A 266 -14.06 -0.31 -14.90
CA SER A 266 -15.05 -0.79 -15.88
C SER A 266 -16.03 -1.80 -15.29
N GLU A 267 -15.57 -2.67 -14.40
CA GLU A 267 -16.41 -3.66 -13.73
C GLU A 267 -17.36 -3.00 -12.71
N ALA A 268 -16.86 -2.02 -11.96
CA ALA A 268 -17.66 -1.26 -11.00
C ALA A 268 -18.78 -0.48 -11.72
N VAL A 269 -18.45 0.21 -12.81
CA VAL A 269 -19.45 0.95 -13.61
C VAL A 269 -20.51 0.00 -14.18
N LYS A 270 -20.09 -1.14 -14.76
CA LYS A 270 -21.02 -2.16 -15.26
C LYS A 270 -21.93 -2.71 -14.17
N ALA A 271 -21.39 -3.01 -12.99
CA ALA A 271 -22.17 -3.52 -11.86
C ALA A 271 -23.21 -2.50 -11.38
N ILE A 272 -22.86 -1.22 -11.29
CA ILE A 272 -23.79 -0.15 -10.92
C ILE A 272 -24.86 0.05 -12.00
N GLN A 273 -24.50 -0.02 -13.28
CA GLN A 273 -25.45 0.03 -14.39
C GLN A 273 -26.42 -1.15 -14.37
N GLN A 274 -25.92 -2.35 -14.07
CA GLN A 274 -26.77 -3.53 -13.91
C GLN A 274 -27.74 -3.33 -12.74
N TYR A 275 -27.26 -2.87 -11.59
CA TYR A 275 -28.12 -2.55 -10.44
C TYR A 275 -29.22 -1.55 -10.82
N ARG A 276 -28.88 -0.48 -11.54
CA ARG A 276 -29.86 0.49 -12.07
C ARG A 276 -30.90 -0.17 -12.98
N SER A 277 -30.49 -1.11 -13.82
CA SER A 277 -31.41 -1.86 -14.68
C SER A 277 -32.34 -2.75 -13.86
N ASP A 278 -31.79 -3.42 -12.84
CA ASP A 278 -32.53 -4.36 -12.00
C ASP A 278 -33.63 -3.67 -11.18
N LEU A 279 -33.47 -2.39 -10.83
CA LEU A 279 -34.51 -1.59 -10.18
C LEU A 279 -35.81 -1.44 -10.99
N LYS A 280 -35.83 -1.83 -12.27
CA LYS A 280 -37.02 -1.83 -13.12
C LYS A 280 -37.89 -3.09 -12.98
N GLY A 281 -37.69 -3.88 -11.93
CA GLY A 281 -38.56 -5.02 -11.58
C GLY A 281 -37.83 -6.34 -11.33
N VAL A 282 -36.50 -6.38 -11.38
CA VAL A 282 -35.69 -7.56 -11.03
C VAL A 282 -35.23 -7.51 -9.57
N PHE A 283 -34.93 -6.32 -9.06
CA PHE A 283 -34.51 -6.06 -7.68
C PHE A 283 -35.29 -4.88 -7.08
N PRO A 284 -35.66 -4.94 -5.78
CA PRO A 284 -35.54 -6.10 -4.90
C PRO A 284 -36.60 -7.16 -5.20
N GLN A 285 -36.24 -8.43 -5.01
CA GLN A 285 -37.22 -9.53 -4.98
C GLN A 285 -37.83 -9.65 -3.57
N GLU A 286 -39.17 -9.60 -3.48
CA GLU A 286 -39.91 -9.56 -2.21
C GLU A 286 -39.55 -10.70 -1.25
N ASP A 287 -39.45 -11.94 -1.75
CA ASP A 287 -39.16 -13.11 -0.92
C ASP A 287 -37.69 -13.27 -0.52
N ILE A 288 -36.76 -12.61 -1.21
CA ILE A 288 -35.31 -12.75 -0.98
C ILE A 288 -34.77 -11.56 -0.19
N HIS A 289 -35.17 -10.34 -0.58
CA HIS A 289 -34.61 -9.10 -0.05
C HIS A 289 -35.62 -8.33 0.83
N GLY A 290 -36.89 -8.74 0.82
CA GLY A 290 -37.96 -8.12 1.61
C GLY A 290 -38.18 -8.82 2.95
N TYR A 291 -38.86 -8.12 3.85
CA TYR A 291 -39.30 -8.64 5.14
C TYR A 291 -40.83 -8.70 5.19
N LYS A 292 -41.39 -9.81 5.67
CA LYS A 292 -42.85 -10.04 5.69
C LYS A 292 -43.50 -9.48 6.94
N MET A 293 -44.66 -8.83 6.78
CA MET A 293 -45.59 -8.52 7.87
C MET A 293 -46.65 -9.63 7.96
N LYS A 294 -47.04 -10.02 9.19
CA LYS A 294 -48.17 -10.95 9.36
C LYS A 294 -49.44 -10.32 8.80
N ARG A 295 -50.23 -11.11 8.09
CA ARG A 295 -51.47 -10.66 7.43
C ARG A 295 -52.43 -9.97 8.41
N ASP A 296 -52.65 -10.55 9.58
CA ASP A 296 -53.58 -10.00 10.58
C ASP A 296 -53.09 -8.65 11.12
N ALA A 297 -51.77 -8.51 11.32
CA ALA A 297 -51.19 -7.26 11.76
C ALA A 297 -51.36 -6.15 10.69
N LEU A 298 -51.24 -6.50 9.40
CA LEU A 298 -51.49 -5.57 8.30
C LEU A 298 -52.96 -5.17 8.19
N LEU A 299 -53.89 -6.11 8.41
CA LEU A 299 -55.33 -5.84 8.38
C LEU A 299 -55.74 -4.88 9.51
N GLU A 300 -55.26 -5.13 10.73
CA GLU A 300 -55.54 -4.25 11.87
C GLU A 300 -54.93 -2.85 11.67
N PHE A 301 -53.70 -2.77 11.14
CA PHE A 301 -53.08 -1.49 10.77
C PHE A 301 -53.97 -0.70 9.80
N LYS A 302 -54.45 -1.33 8.72
CA LYS A 302 -55.33 -0.69 7.73
C LYS A 302 -56.62 -0.19 8.38
N ARG A 303 -57.28 -1.02 9.18
CA ARG A 303 -58.51 -0.64 9.91
C ARG A 303 -58.29 0.61 10.76
N GLN A 304 -57.20 0.65 11.53
CA GLN A 304 -56.89 1.80 12.39
C GLN A 304 -56.57 3.09 11.62
N VAL A 305 -56.04 3.00 10.40
CA VAL A 305 -55.78 4.16 9.52
C VAL A 305 -57.08 4.65 8.89
N ASP A 306 -57.88 3.73 8.37
CA ASP A 306 -59.13 4.06 7.69
C ASP A 306 -60.16 4.66 8.67
N ASP A 307 -60.26 4.14 9.91
CA ASP A 307 -61.15 4.66 10.97
C ASP A 307 -60.77 6.10 11.44
N ARG A 308 -59.58 6.60 11.08
CA ARG A 308 -59.11 7.96 11.38
C ARG A 308 -59.25 8.94 10.22
N SER A 309 -59.65 8.45 9.05
CA SER A 309 -59.82 9.22 7.80
C SER A 309 -61.22 9.78 7.69
#